data_AF-A0A7V4UYR6-F1
#
_entry.id   AF-A0A7V4UYR6-F1
#
_cell.length_a   1.000
_cell.length_b   1.000
_cell.length_c   1.000
_cell.angle_alpha   90.00
_cell.angle_beta   90.00
_cell.angle_gamma   90.00
#
_symmetry.space_group_name_H-M   'P 1'
#
loop_
_entity.id
_entity.type
_entity.pdbx_description
1 polymer ?
#
loop_
_entity_poly.entity_id
_entity_poly.type
_entity_poly.pdbx_seq_one_letter_code
_entity_poly.pdbx_strand_id
1 'polypeptide(L)'
;EIDIFLTNYLLSSQGDRVAMGNSLELRLPFLDHRVMDFAARLPPSWKIKGLNEKYLLKKAFGMLLPDSIVSRPKQPYRAPIREVFFSGGGGYQEELLSEDSLRKTGYFNPAKTRKLVDKYRLSGQFTASETENMALVGIISTELLHYHFIGAGSDSRLQPIRITKRIIHI
;
A
#
# COMPACT_ATOMS: atom_id res chain seq x y z
N GLU A 1 -15.86 2.10 -11.99
CA GLU A 1 -15.05 2.14 -10.75
C GLU A 1 -14.97 0.77 -10.08
N ILE A 2 -16.11 0.09 -9.83
CA ILE A 2 -16.16 -1.26 -9.25
C ILE A 2 -15.32 -2.29 -10.03
N ASP A 3 -15.43 -2.36 -11.36
CA ASP A 3 -14.74 -3.40 -12.14
C ASP A 3 -13.21 -3.33 -12.07
N ILE A 4 -12.67 -2.11 -11.97
CA ILE A 4 -11.22 -1.89 -11.93
C ILE A 4 -10.71 -1.90 -10.49
N PHE A 5 -11.42 -1.25 -9.57
CA PHE A 5 -10.94 -1.06 -8.22
C PHE A 5 -11.26 -2.25 -7.29
N LEU A 6 -12.47 -2.79 -7.34
CA LEU A 6 -12.84 -3.93 -6.49
C LEU A 6 -12.13 -5.20 -6.99
N THR A 7 -12.38 -5.59 -8.24
CA THR A 7 -11.91 -6.88 -8.77
C THR A 7 -10.39 -6.93 -8.90
N ASN A 8 -9.79 -6.01 -9.65
CA ASN A 8 -8.36 -6.10 -9.99
C ASN A 8 -7.43 -5.66 -8.84
N TYR A 9 -7.86 -4.66 -8.06
CA TYR A 9 -7.02 -4.12 -6.99
C TYR A 9 -7.33 -4.74 -5.64
N LEU A 10 -8.53 -4.55 -5.09
CA LEU A 10 -8.86 -4.99 -3.73
C LEU A 10 -8.94 -6.52 -3.59
N LEU A 11 -9.64 -7.20 -4.49
CA LEU A 11 -9.83 -8.65 -4.41
C LEU A 11 -8.59 -9.40 -4.89
N SER A 12 -8.09 -9.08 -6.09
CA SER A 12 -6.94 -9.81 -6.64
C SER A 12 -5.62 -9.41 -5.99
N SER A 13 -5.21 -8.15 -6.09
CA SER A 13 -3.85 -7.73 -5.69
C SER A 13 -3.65 -7.64 -4.18
N GLN A 14 -4.68 -7.23 -3.42
CA GLN A 14 -4.62 -7.07 -1.96
C GLN A 14 -5.23 -8.26 -1.19
N GLY A 15 -5.99 -9.13 -1.86
CA GLY A 15 -6.65 -10.28 -1.25
C GLY A 15 -6.05 -11.60 -1.75
N ASP A 16 -6.68 -12.18 -2.77
CA ASP A 16 -6.50 -13.56 -3.23
C ASP A 16 -5.04 -13.90 -3.52
N ARG A 17 -4.31 -13.05 -4.24
CA ARG A 17 -2.90 -13.34 -4.55
C ARG A 17 -2.02 -13.45 -3.30
N VAL A 18 -2.27 -12.59 -2.30
CA VAL A 18 -1.50 -12.59 -1.05
C VAL A 18 -1.84 -13.82 -0.22
N ALA A 19 -3.12 -14.18 -0.14
CA ALA A 19 -3.59 -15.33 0.63
C ALA A 19 -3.22 -16.67 -0.02
N MET A 20 -3.53 -16.85 -1.31
CA MET A 20 -3.24 -18.09 -2.03
C MET A 20 -1.74 -18.32 -2.19
N GLY A 21 -0.93 -17.26 -2.29
CA GLY A 21 0.53 -17.36 -2.22
C GLY A 21 1.04 -18.01 -0.92
N ASN A 22 0.21 -18.05 0.12
CA ASN A 22 0.47 -18.70 1.41
C ASN A 22 -0.48 -19.88 1.68
N SER A 23 -1.15 -20.43 0.66
CA SER A 23 -2.14 -21.52 0.77
C SER A 23 -3.31 -21.21 1.73
N LEU A 24 -3.68 -19.94 1.87
CA LEU A 24 -4.83 -19.51 2.67
C LEU A 24 -6.02 -19.15 1.77
N GLU A 25 -7.21 -19.55 2.18
CA GLU A 25 -8.47 -19.18 1.52
C GLU A 25 -9.11 -17.99 2.24
N LEU A 26 -9.36 -16.89 1.51
CA LEU A 26 -10.08 -15.74 2.04
C LEU A 26 -11.59 -15.94 1.97
N ARG A 27 -12.28 -15.62 3.06
CA ARG A 27 -13.74 -15.51 3.11
C ARG A 27 -14.10 -14.04 3.30
N LEU A 28 -14.98 -13.52 2.45
CA LEU A 28 -15.36 -12.10 2.43
C LEU A 28 -16.88 -11.94 2.71
N PRO A 29 -17.32 -12.05 3.98
CA PRO A 29 -18.76 -12.12 4.32
C PRO A 29 -19.59 -10.94 3.82
N PHE A 30 -19.00 -9.75 3.72
CA PHE A 30 -19.70 -8.56 3.23
C PHE A 30 -19.97 -8.59 1.71
N LEU A 31 -19.35 -9.50 0.96
CA LEU A 31 -19.60 -9.72 -0.47
C LEU A 31 -20.55 -10.89 -0.74
N ASP A 32 -21.15 -11.48 0.29
CA ASP A 32 -22.23 -12.44 0.11
C ASP A 32 -23.41 -11.77 -0.61
N HIS A 33 -23.92 -12.43 -1.65
CA HIS A 33 -25.00 -11.89 -2.49
C HIS A 33 -26.24 -11.51 -1.68
N ARG A 34 -26.56 -12.23 -0.59
CA ARG A 34 -27.72 -11.94 0.28
C ARG A 34 -27.53 -10.65 1.05
N VAL A 35 -26.30 -10.40 1.53
CA VAL A 35 -25.93 -9.15 2.21
C VAL A 35 -25.98 -7.99 1.23
N MET A 36 -25.47 -8.19 0.02
CA MET A 36 -25.48 -7.18 -1.04
C MET A 36 -26.90 -6.85 -1.51
N ASP A 37 -27.76 -7.85 -1.68
CA ASP A 37 -29.18 -7.68 -2.06
C ASP A 37 -29.95 -6.91 -0.99
N PHE A 38 -29.75 -7.25 0.29
CA PHE A 38 -30.32 -6.51 1.39
C PHE A 38 -29.82 -5.05 1.39
N ALA A 39 -28.50 -4.85 1.27
CA ALA A 39 -27.90 -3.53 1.25
C ALA A 39 -28.37 -2.68 0.06
N ALA A 40 -28.62 -3.29 -1.10
CA ALA A 40 -29.13 -2.63 -2.30
C ALA A 40 -30.54 -2.05 -2.06
N ARG A 41 -31.39 -2.74 -1.29
CA ARG A 41 -32.78 -2.34 -0.97
C ARG A 41 -32.89 -1.28 0.13
N LEU A 42 -31.83 -1.04 0.89
CA LEU A 42 -31.85 -0.07 1.99
C LEU A 42 -31.94 1.38 1.47
N PRO A 43 -32.82 2.22 2.07
CA PRO A 43 -32.80 3.66 1.83
C PRO A 43 -31.41 4.25 2.08
N PRO A 44 -30.92 5.18 1.23
CA PRO A 44 -29.57 5.75 1.36
C PRO A 44 -29.25 6.36 2.73
N SER A 45 -30.26 6.94 3.40
CA SER A 45 -30.14 7.52 4.75
C SER A 45 -29.72 6.54 5.83
N TRP A 46 -29.92 5.23 5.61
CA TRP A 46 -29.44 4.18 6.51
C TRP A 46 -27.97 3.80 6.25
N LYS A 47 -27.46 4.07 5.04
CA LYS A 47 -26.06 3.83 4.68
C LYS A 47 -25.18 4.97 5.19
N ILE A 48 -25.62 6.20 4.98
CA ILE A 48 -24.92 7.44 5.35
C ILE A 48 -25.92 8.40 5.98
N LYS A 49 -25.62 8.88 7.19
CA LYS A 49 -26.42 9.87 7.92
C LYS A 49 -25.58 11.10 8.21
N GLY A 50 -25.69 12.14 7.37
CA GLY A 50 -24.77 13.29 7.40
C GLY A 50 -23.34 12.85 7.09
N LEU A 51 -22.38 13.18 7.96
CA LEU A 51 -20.99 12.71 7.86
C LEU A 51 -20.77 11.31 8.46
N ASN A 52 -21.82 10.68 9.00
CA ASN A 52 -21.72 9.37 9.62
C ASN A 52 -21.95 8.24 8.61
N GLU A 53 -20.85 7.77 8.01
CA GLU A 53 -20.83 6.60 7.16
C GLU A 53 -21.08 5.29 7.94
N LYS A 54 -21.53 4.25 7.22
CA LYS A 54 -21.78 2.91 7.76
C LYS A 54 -22.79 2.97 8.92
N TYR A 55 -23.78 3.87 8.83
CA TYR A 55 -24.66 4.19 9.95
C TYR A 55 -25.42 2.98 10.48
N LEU A 56 -26.11 2.25 9.61
CA LEU A 56 -26.82 1.02 10.00
C LEU A 56 -25.87 -0.05 10.55
N LEU A 57 -24.70 -0.22 9.95
CA LEU A 57 -23.72 -1.21 10.40
C LEU A 57 -23.22 -0.88 11.83
N LYS A 58 -22.89 0.38 12.09
CA LYS A 58 -22.52 0.86 13.43
C LYS A 58 -23.64 0.64 14.44
N LYS A 59 -24.90 0.88 14.05
CA LYS A 59 -26.06 0.62 14.91
C LYS A 59 -26.25 -0.87 15.20
N ALA A 60 -26.15 -1.73 14.20
CA ALA A 60 -26.38 -3.16 14.33
C ALA A 60 -25.38 -3.85 15.26
N PHE A 61 -24.12 -3.41 15.24
CA PHE A 61 -23.03 -4.01 16.02
C PHE A 61 -22.59 -3.15 17.21
N GLY A 62 -23.24 -2.02 17.47
CA GLY A 62 -22.81 -1.05 18.49
C GLY A 62 -22.78 -1.62 19.91
N MET A 63 -23.64 -2.59 20.21
CA MET A 63 -23.66 -3.27 21.52
C MET A 63 -22.63 -4.41 21.63
N LEU A 64 -22.03 -4.83 20.51
CA LEU A 64 -21.08 -5.95 20.47
C LEU A 64 -19.62 -5.47 20.43
N LEU A 65 -19.39 -4.19 20.10
CA LEU A 65 -18.07 -3.62 19.92
C LEU A 65 -17.85 -2.47 20.91
N PRO A 66 -16.60 -2.23 21.38
CA PRO A 66 -16.29 -1.06 22.19
C PRO A 66 -16.63 0.25 21.46
N ASP A 67 -17.06 1.26 22.22
CA ASP A 67 -17.40 2.58 21.67
C ASP A 67 -16.26 3.21 20.87
N SER A 68 -15.01 2.95 21.26
CA SER A 68 -13.81 3.40 20.55
C SER A 68 -13.69 2.84 19.12
N ILE A 69 -14.24 1.66 18.85
CA ILE A 69 -14.27 1.04 17.52
C ILE A 69 -15.46 1.55 16.71
N VAL A 70 -16.63 1.68 17.33
CA VAL A 70 -17.87 2.13 16.67
C VAL A 70 -17.75 3.60 16.22
N SER A 71 -17.14 4.44 17.05
CA SER A 71 -16.92 5.87 16.78
C SER A 71 -15.72 6.13 15.87
N ARG A 72 -14.87 5.13 15.61
CA ARG A 72 -13.64 5.30 14.81
C ARG A 72 -13.98 5.80 13.39
N PRO A 73 -13.30 6.86 12.90
CA PRO A 73 -13.47 7.30 11.53
C PRO A 73 -13.04 6.20 10.54
N LYS A 74 -13.65 6.20 9.35
CA LYS A 74 -13.21 5.29 8.28
C LYS A 74 -11.75 5.60 7.96
N GLN A 75 -10.93 4.55 8.00
CA GLN A 75 -9.54 4.62 7.58
C GLN A 75 -9.40 3.85 6.27
N PRO A 76 -8.69 4.40 5.28
CA PRO A 76 -8.35 3.65 4.08
C PRO A 76 -7.46 2.47 4.45
N TYR A 77 -7.61 1.36 3.73
CA TYR A 77 -6.70 0.23 3.86
C TYR A 77 -5.36 0.61 3.25
N ARG A 78 -4.36 0.88 4.09
CA ARG A 78 -3.02 1.32 3.68
C ARG A 78 -1.97 0.60 4.51
N ALA A 79 -0.88 0.22 3.85
CA ALA A 79 0.27 -0.33 4.52
C ALA A 79 0.97 0.76 5.36
N PRO A 80 1.46 0.44 6.57
CA PRO A 80 2.22 1.36 7.39
C PRO A 80 3.67 1.46 6.88
N ILE A 81 3.85 2.12 5.73
CA ILE A 81 5.12 2.14 4.97
C ILE A 81 6.29 2.58 5.84
N ARG A 82 6.13 3.68 6.58
CA ARG A 82 7.19 4.19 7.45
C ARG A 82 7.60 3.16 8.49
N GLU A 83 6.63 2.57 9.17
CA GLU A 83 6.87 1.60 10.22
C GLU A 83 7.61 0.40 9.63
N VAL A 84 7.17 -0.12 8.48
CA VAL A 84 7.81 -1.28 7.82
C VAL A 84 9.29 -1.02 7.49
N PHE A 85 9.65 0.17 7.01
CA PHE A 85 11.02 0.45 6.56
C PHE A 85 11.92 1.15 7.59
N PHE A 86 11.35 1.78 8.62
CA PHE A 86 12.12 2.63 9.54
C PHE A 86 11.81 2.39 11.03
N SER A 87 10.96 1.42 11.40
CA SER A 87 10.73 1.10 12.83
C SER A 87 11.84 0.27 13.46
N GLY A 88 12.74 -0.31 12.67
CA GLY A 88 13.94 -1.01 13.11
C GLY A 88 15.15 -0.54 12.31
N GLY A 89 16.28 -0.31 12.98
CA GLY A 89 17.53 0.05 12.28
C GLY A 89 18.12 -1.15 11.55
N GLY A 90 18.81 -0.91 10.43
CA GLY A 90 19.69 -1.90 9.79
C GLY A 90 19.01 -2.90 8.85
N GLY A 91 18.13 -2.45 7.96
CA GLY A 91 17.56 -3.30 6.89
C GLY A 91 18.16 -3.04 5.50
N TYR A 92 17.83 -3.91 4.53
CA TYR A 92 18.29 -3.82 3.14
C TYR A 92 17.95 -2.48 2.47
N GLN A 93 16.88 -1.81 2.92
CA GLN A 93 16.49 -0.50 2.43
C GLN A 93 17.57 0.56 2.66
N GLU A 94 18.41 0.44 3.69
CA GLU A 94 19.49 1.41 3.93
C GLU A 94 20.59 1.30 2.87
N GLU A 95 20.91 0.08 2.43
CA GLU A 95 21.86 -0.17 1.36
C GLU A 95 21.32 0.33 0.02
N LEU A 96 20.05 0.00 -0.30
CA LEU A 96 19.39 0.44 -1.54
C LEU A 96 19.22 1.97 -1.62
N LEU A 97 18.96 2.62 -0.49
CA LEU A 97 18.80 4.07 -0.41
C LEU A 97 20.12 4.81 -0.18
N SER A 98 21.25 4.11 -0.14
CA SER A 98 22.57 4.72 -0.01
C SER A 98 22.88 5.60 -1.23
N GLU A 99 23.67 6.65 -1.00
CA GLU A 99 24.05 7.54 -2.09
C GLU A 99 24.88 6.82 -3.16
N ASP A 100 25.69 5.85 -2.77
CA ASP A 100 26.47 5.04 -3.71
C ASP A 100 25.58 4.14 -4.58
N SER A 101 24.56 3.48 -3.99
CA SER A 101 23.58 2.70 -4.77
C SER A 101 22.84 3.58 -5.77
N LEU A 102 22.29 4.71 -5.30
CA LEU A 102 21.52 5.62 -6.13
C LEU A 102 22.36 6.26 -7.25
N ARG A 103 23.65 6.55 -6.99
CA ARG A 103 24.59 7.04 -8.01
C ARG A 103 24.94 5.97 -9.03
N LYS A 104 25.06 4.71 -8.60
CA LYS A 104 25.36 3.57 -9.47
C LYS A 104 24.21 3.26 -10.43
N THR A 105 22.97 3.27 -9.96
CA THR A 105 21.80 3.01 -10.80
C THR A 105 21.41 4.23 -11.65
N GLY A 106 21.54 5.44 -11.09
CA GLY A 106 21.28 6.70 -11.77
C GLY A 106 19.79 6.98 -12.03
N TYR A 107 18.87 6.22 -11.43
CA TYR A 107 17.41 6.42 -11.64
C TYR A 107 16.85 7.59 -10.84
N PHE A 108 17.39 7.84 -9.65
CA PHE A 108 16.88 8.85 -8.72
C PHE A 108 17.98 9.82 -8.30
N ASN A 109 17.58 11.05 -7.96
CA ASN A 109 18.53 12.06 -7.47
C ASN A 109 18.90 11.77 -6.00
N PRO A 110 20.18 11.46 -5.69
CA PRO A 110 20.57 11.06 -4.33
C PRO A 110 20.28 12.12 -3.27
N ALA A 111 20.45 13.41 -3.60
CA ALA A 111 20.22 14.50 -2.67
C ALA A 111 18.72 14.67 -2.34
N LYS A 112 17.83 14.50 -3.32
CA LYS A 112 16.38 14.54 -3.08
C LYS A 112 15.91 13.32 -2.29
N THR A 113 16.41 12.13 -2.61
CA THR A 113 16.08 10.89 -1.87
C THR A 113 16.54 10.97 -0.43
N ARG A 114 17.75 11.46 -0.17
CA ARG A 114 18.25 11.67 1.21
C ARG A 114 17.34 12.59 2.01
N LYS A 115 16.93 13.74 1.45
CA LYS A 115 15.97 14.64 2.12
C LYS A 115 14.66 13.95 2.50
N LEU A 116 14.14 13.09 1.61
CA LEU A 116 12.92 12.32 1.88
C LEU A 116 13.15 11.33 3.03
N VAL A 117 14.24 10.55 2.99
CA VAL A 117 14.57 9.56 4.03
C VAL A 117 14.83 10.22 5.38
N ASP A 118 15.56 11.34 5.40
CA ASP A 118 15.83 12.10 6.63
C ASP A 118 14.53 12.62 7.25
N LYS A 119 13.57 13.06 6.41
CA LYS A 119 12.22 13.41 6.89
C LYS A 119 11.59 12.23 7.65
N TYR A 120 11.62 11.01 7.11
CA TYR A 120 11.05 9.82 7.76
C TYR A 120 11.76 9.43 9.07
N ARG A 121 13.07 9.70 9.18
CA ARG A 121 13.87 9.40 10.38
C ARG A 121 13.65 10.41 11.51
N LEU A 122 13.57 11.70 11.17
CA LEU A 122 13.45 12.78 12.15
C LEU A 122 12.02 12.98 12.66
N SER A 123 11.02 12.54 11.91
CA SER A 123 9.62 12.71 12.28
C SER A 123 9.12 11.59 13.19
N GLY A 124 9.32 11.75 14.51
CA GLY A 124 8.68 10.90 15.53
C GLY A 124 7.15 10.99 15.57
N GLN A 125 6.55 11.98 14.89
CA GLN A 125 5.10 12.28 14.94
C GLN A 125 4.48 12.73 13.61
N PHE A 126 5.26 12.89 12.53
CA PHE A 126 4.72 13.41 11.27
C PHE A 126 4.19 12.25 10.42
N THR A 127 2.89 12.25 10.15
CA THR A 127 2.29 11.40 9.12
C THR A 127 2.82 11.86 7.76
N ALA A 128 3.72 11.06 7.18
CA ALA A 128 4.15 11.29 5.82
C ALA A 128 2.93 11.32 4.88
N SER A 129 2.94 12.25 3.92
CA SER A 129 1.90 12.31 2.91
C SER A 129 1.83 10.99 2.15
N GLU A 130 0.65 10.62 1.64
CA GLU A 130 0.51 9.44 0.79
C GLU A 130 1.46 9.51 -0.42
N THR A 131 1.65 10.70 -0.98
CA THR A 131 2.59 10.94 -2.08
C THR A 131 4.03 10.60 -1.67
N GLU A 132 4.41 10.92 -0.45
CA GLU A 132 5.75 10.64 0.08
C GLU A 132 5.93 9.15 0.35
N ASN A 133 4.88 8.46 0.83
CA ASN A 133 4.89 7.02 1.03
C ASN A 133 5.05 6.30 -0.31
N MET A 134 4.28 6.71 -1.31
CA MET A 134 4.35 6.17 -2.67
C MET A 134 5.70 6.46 -3.33
N ALA A 135 6.27 7.65 -3.15
CA ALA A 135 7.60 7.98 -3.67
C ALA A 135 8.68 7.09 -3.05
N LEU A 136 8.66 6.90 -1.73
CA LEU A 136 9.61 6.04 -1.04
C LEU A 136 9.52 4.59 -1.50
N VAL A 137 8.30 4.03 -1.53
CA VAL A 137 8.07 2.65 -2.01
C VAL A 137 8.52 2.52 -3.46
N GLY A 138 8.22 3.50 -4.32
CA GLY A 138 8.65 3.52 -5.71
C GLY A 138 10.17 3.48 -5.86
N ILE A 139 10.90 4.26 -5.05
CA ILE A 139 12.38 4.25 -5.05
C ILE A 139 12.89 2.88 -4.59
N ILE A 140 12.47 2.41 -3.41
CA ILE A 140 12.94 1.13 -2.85
C ILE A 140 12.62 -0.02 -3.80
N SER A 141 11.39 -0.11 -4.31
CA SER A 141 10.99 -1.17 -5.24
C SER A 141 11.79 -1.12 -6.54
N THR A 142 12.09 0.07 -7.07
CA THR A 142 12.90 0.20 -8.29
C THR A 142 14.34 -0.22 -8.07
N GLU A 143 14.96 0.23 -6.97
CA GLU A 143 16.32 -0.18 -6.60
C GLU A 143 16.39 -1.69 -6.33
N LEU A 144 15.38 -2.26 -5.65
CA LEU A 144 15.28 -3.69 -5.38
C LEU A 144 15.12 -4.51 -6.67
N LEU A 145 14.29 -4.06 -7.62
CA LEU A 145 14.16 -4.68 -8.93
C LEU A 145 15.47 -4.62 -9.72
N HIS A 146 16.16 -3.48 -9.71
CA HIS A 146 17.46 -3.37 -10.34
C HIS A 146 18.45 -4.34 -9.70
N TYR A 147 18.52 -4.37 -8.36
CA TYR A 147 19.39 -5.27 -7.62
C TYR A 147 19.17 -6.73 -8.03
N HIS A 148 17.92 -7.20 -8.06
CA HIS A 148 17.63 -8.61 -8.35
C HIS A 148 17.74 -8.99 -9.83
N PHE A 149 17.43 -8.10 -10.76
CA PHE A 149 17.29 -8.45 -12.18
C PHE A 149 18.36 -7.85 -13.10
N ILE A 150 19.13 -6.88 -12.62
CA ILE A 150 20.14 -6.15 -13.42
C ILE A 150 21.51 -6.20 -12.74
N GLY A 151 21.57 -5.89 -11.44
CA GLY A 151 22.81 -5.73 -10.68
C GLY A 151 23.42 -7.03 -10.17
N ALA A 152 22.61 -7.95 -9.66
CA ALA A 152 23.01 -9.33 -9.40
C ALA A 152 23.16 -10.01 -10.75
N GLY A 153 24.40 -10.12 -11.23
CA GLY A 153 24.70 -10.66 -12.55
C GLY A 153 23.90 -11.94 -12.83
N SER A 154 23.07 -11.87 -13.88
CA SER A 154 22.66 -13.01 -14.70
C SER A 154 22.62 -14.35 -13.98
N ASP A 155 21.48 -14.73 -13.41
CA ASP A 155 21.04 -16.09 -13.71
C ASP A 155 20.89 -16.12 -15.23
N SER A 156 21.88 -16.70 -15.91
CA SER A 156 22.18 -16.65 -17.35
C SER A 156 21.04 -17.02 -18.31
N ARG A 157 19.84 -17.25 -17.78
CA ARG A 157 18.61 -17.62 -18.48
C ARG A 157 17.74 -16.44 -18.86
N LEU A 158 17.92 -15.26 -18.26
CA LEU A 158 17.08 -14.09 -18.52
C LEU A 158 17.89 -12.97 -19.20
N GLN A 159 17.56 -12.68 -20.46
CA GLN A 159 18.11 -11.55 -21.21
C GLN A 159 17.60 -10.23 -20.60
N PRO A 160 18.47 -9.28 -20.23
CA PRO A 160 18.04 -8.00 -19.67
C PRO A 160 17.20 -7.22 -20.68
N ILE A 161 16.01 -6.78 -20.27
CA ILE A 161 15.13 -5.93 -21.08
C ILE A 161 15.81 -4.58 -21.25
N ARG A 162 16.12 -4.20 -22.50
CA ARG A 162 16.68 -2.89 -22.82
C ARG A 162 15.60 -1.82 -22.64
N ILE A 163 15.65 -1.06 -21.54
CA ILE A 163 14.81 0.11 -21.34
C ILE A 163 15.23 1.19 -22.33
N THR A 164 14.43 1.39 -23.38
CA THR A 164 14.61 2.49 -24.33
C THR A 164 14.00 3.77 -23.76
N LYS A 165 14.89 4.63 -23.26
CA LYS A 165 14.77 6.07 -22.93
C LYS A 165 13.38 6.67 -22.58
N ARG A 166 13.36 7.23 -21.36
CA ARG A 166 12.46 8.24 -20.74
C ARG A 166 11.11 7.72 -20.25
N ILE A 167 11.07 7.36 -18.96
CA ILE A 167 9.82 7.25 -18.20
C ILE A 167 9.94 8.14 -16.95
N ILE A 168 8.99 9.08 -16.86
CA ILE A 168 8.56 9.98 -15.77
C ILE A 168 9.48 11.15 -15.35
N HIS A 169 9.19 12.33 -15.90
CA HIS A 169 9.31 13.58 -15.13
C HIS A 169 8.02 13.72 -14.31
N ILE A 170 8.13 13.59 -12.98
CA ILE A 170 7.13 14.10 -12.03
C ILE A 170 7.52 15.54 -11.69
#